data_AF-A0A3B9X1S4-F1
#
_entry.id   AF-A0A3B9X1S4-F1
#
_cell.length_a   1.000
_cell.length_b   1.000
_cell.length_c   1.000
_cell.angle_alpha   90.00
_cell.angle_beta   90.00
_cell.angle_gamma   90.00
#
_symmetry.space_group_name_H-M   'P 1'
#
loop_
_entity.id
_entity.type
_entity.pdbx_description
1 polymer ?
#
loop_
_entity_poly.entity_id
_entity_poly.type
_entity_poly.pdbx_seq_one_letter_code
_entity_poly.pdbx_strand_id
1 'polypeptide(L)'
;MEPNFHALQLIAEIALGIVGFSAILIGLSRSSDGFSAPDNFRIQLLTYSAFGAMFGSILPFAIFSEQNLEIAWLLNFWLVCLYSIVGLLVFPKKMLSLRKHGHVEIFPLKVYFFQTGILSFIFILSGLMITGYLTNLTNIYIVCLILFLLQSSVAFIRTMFVRVN
;
A
#
# COMPACT_ATOMS: atom_id res chain seq x y z
N MET A 1 2.16 -24.96 -0.33
CA MET A 1 2.09 -24.35 1.02
C MET A 1 0.73 -23.70 1.16
N GLU A 2 0.02 -23.97 2.24
CA GLU A 2 -1.31 -23.37 2.45
C GLU A 2 -1.20 -21.90 2.89
N PRO A 3 -2.12 -21.03 2.46
CA PRO A 3 -2.23 -19.66 2.98
C PRO A 3 -2.69 -19.67 4.43
N ASN A 4 -2.16 -18.72 5.23
CA ASN A 4 -2.74 -18.44 6.55
C ASN A 4 -3.95 -17.52 6.38
N PHE A 5 -5.12 -18.11 6.12
CA PHE A 5 -6.36 -17.37 5.87
C PHE A 5 -6.78 -16.48 7.05
N HIS A 6 -6.55 -16.89 8.30
CA HIS A 6 -6.86 -16.06 9.46
C HIS A 6 -6.04 -14.76 9.46
N ALA A 7 -4.74 -14.84 9.16
CA ALA A 7 -3.90 -13.64 9.07
C ALA A 7 -4.33 -12.74 7.91
N LEU A 8 -4.66 -13.34 6.75
CA LEU A 8 -5.13 -12.59 5.59
C LEU A 8 -6.47 -11.89 5.87
N GLN A 9 -7.42 -12.56 6.50
CA GLN A 9 -8.70 -11.98 6.88
C GLN A 9 -8.51 -10.75 7.79
N LEU A 10 -7.67 -10.87 8.83
CA LEU A 10 -7.40 -9.76 9.74
C LEU A 10 -6.79 -8.56 9.00
N ILE A 11 -5.85 -8.79 8.07
CA ILE A 11 -5.26 -7.73 7.24
C ILE A 11 -6.33 -7.08 6.35
N ALA A 12 -7.22 -7.88 5.75
CA ALA A 12 -8.31 -7.39 4.92
C ALA A 12 -9.24 -6.46 5.70
N GLU A 13 -9.64 -6.87 6.91
CA GLU A 13 -10.53 -6.11 7.79
C GLU A 13 -9.92 -4.76 8.20
N ILE A 14 -8.66 -4.76 8.61
CA ILE A 14 -7.97 -3.52 9.00
C ILE A 14 -7.81 -2.60 7.78
N ALA A 15 -7.37 -3.16 6.64
CA ALA A 15 -7.20 -2.40 5.41
C ALA A 15 -8.53 -1.80 4.92
N LEU A 16 -9.63 -2.56 5.00
CA LEU A 16 -10.97 -2.09 4.68
C LEU A 16 -11.41 -0.93 5.57
N GLY A 17 -11.13 -0.99 6.88
CA GLY A 17 -11.38 0.11 7.81
C GLY A 17 -10.65 1.40 7.42
N ILE A 18 -9.38 1.28 7.02
CA ILE A 18 -8.56 2.41 6.54
C ILE A 18 -9.13 2.98 5.23
N VAL A 19 -9.49 2.12 4.26
CA VAL A 19 -10.14 2.54 3.01
C VAL A 19 -11.47 3.25 3.29
N GLY A 20 -12.32 2.68 4.14
CA GLY A 20 -13.61 3.27 4.51
C GLY A 20 -13.46 4.67 5.10
N PHE A 21 -12.48 4.87 5.98
CA PHE A 21 -12.20 6.20 6.51
C PHE A 21 -11.65 7.16 5.46
N SER A 22 -10.80 6.69 4.53
CA SER A 22 -10.34 7.51 3.41
C SER A 22 -11.51 8.00 2.54
N ALA A 23 -12.54 7.16 2.34
CA ALA A 23 -13.76 7.54 1.65
C ALA A 23 -14.57 8.59 2.42
N ILE A 24 -14.63 8.49 3.75
CA ILE A 24 -15.25 9.52 4.60
C ILE A 24 -14.52 10.86 4.45
N LEU A 25 -13.19 10.88 4.47
CA LEU A 25 -12.41 12.11 4.25
C LEU A 25 -12.72 12.74 2.89
N ILE A 26 -12.82 11.92 1.84
CA ILE A 26 -13.19 12.37 0.50
C ILE A 26 -14.62 12.96 0.51
N GLY A 27 -15.58 12.28 1.16
CA GLY A 27 -16.97 12.74 1.23
C GLY A 27 -17.21 13.97 2.10
N LEU A 28 -16.38 14.18 3.13
CA LEU A 28 -16.46 15.34 4.03
C LEU A 28 -15.74 16.58 3.50
N SER A 29 -14.92 16.44 2.45
CA SER A 29 -14.33 17.57 1.73
C SER A 29 -15.42 18.37 1.01
N ARG A 30 -16.03 19.32 1.72
CA ARG A 30 -17.08 20.22 1.24
C ARG A 30 -16.54 21.53 0.65
N SER A 31 -15.27 21.61 0.25
CA SER A 31 -14.74 22.80 -0.44
C SER A 31 -15.21 22.83 -1.89
N SER A 32 -15.65 24.00 -2.37
CA SER A 32 -15.97 24.24 -3.79
C SER A 32 -14.76 24.04 -4.71
N ASP A 33 -13.56 24.21 -4.16
CA ASP A 33 -12.29 24.14 -4.89
C ASP A 33 -11.64 22.74 -4.84
N GLY A 34 -12.27 21.76 -4.16
CA GLY A 34 -11.73 20.43 -3.97
C GLY A 34 -10.52 20.35 -3.03
N PHE A 35 -9.78 19.23 -3.09
CA PHE A 35 -8.58 19.03 -2.28
C PHE A 35 -7.38 19.81 -2.82
N SER A 36 -6.58 20.37 -1.91
CA SER A 36 -5.25 20.88 -2.26
C SER A 36 -4.39 19.78 -2.89
N ALA A 37 -3.41 20.14 -3.73
CA ALA A 37 -2.52 19.17 -4.35
C ALA A 37 -1.77 18.27 -3.32
N PRO A 38 -1.30 18.81 -2.17
CA PRO A 38 -0.79 18.01 -1.06
C PRO A 38 -1.80 17.01 -0.49
N ASP A 39 -3.04 17.43 -0.21
CA ASP A 39 -4.04 16.56 0.40
C ASP A 39 -4.48 15.45 -0.54
N ASN A 40 -4.67 15.79 -1.82
CA ASN A 40 -4.98 14.81 -2.85
C ASN A 40 -3.88 13.74 -2.96
N PHE A 41 -2.60 14.14 -2.93
CA PHE A 41 -1.49 13.18 -2.91
C PHE A 41 -1.54 12.25 -1.70
N ARG A 42 -1.85 12.76 -0.51
CA ARG A 42 -1.86 11.99 0.73
C ARG A 42 -3.02 11.01 0.78
N ILE A 43 -4.20 11.43 0.33
CA ILE A 43 -5.36 10.55 0.17
C ILE A 43 -5.06 9.47 -0.86
N GLN A 44 -4.48 9.82 -2.01
CA GLN A 44 -4.10 8.83 -3.02
C GLN A 44 -3.11 7.81 -2.48
N LEU A 45 -2.07 8.24 -1.76
CA LEU A 45 -1.07 7.35 -1.15
C LEU A 45 -1.68 6.43 -0.09
N LEU A 46 -2.54 6.99 0.76
CA LEU A 46 -3.32 6.26 1.77
C LEU A 46 -4.18 5.18 1.11
N THR A 47 -5.05 5.57 0.18
CA THR A 47 -6.01 4.68 -0.48
C THR A 47 -5.28 3.62 -1.30
N TYR A 48 -4.20 3.99 -1.98
CA TYR A 48 -3.37 3.06 -2.74
C TYR A 48 -2.76 1.97 -1.86
N SER A 49 -2.04 2.35 -0.80
CA SER A 49 -1.42 1.36 0.09
C SER A 49 -2.47 0.51 0.82
N ALA A 50 -3.59 1.09 1.23
CA ALA A 50 -4.69 0.35 1.86
C ALA A 50 -5.34 -0.65 0.89
N PHE A 51 -5.57 -0.28 -0.38
CA PHE A 51 -6.07 -1.21 -1.39
C PHE A 51 -5.06 -2.31 -1.72
N GLY A 52 -3.76 -2.01 -1.75
CA GLY A 52 -2.72 -3.03 -1.91
C GLY A 52 -2.79 -4.10 -0.82
N ALA A 53 -2.93 -3.70 0.44
CA ALA A 53 -3.13 -4.63 1.56
C ALA A 53 -4.47 -5.40 1.44
N MET A 54 -5.58 -4.70 1.19
CA MET A 54 -6.92 -5.28 1.12
C MET A 54 -7.03 -6.31 -0.01
N PHE A 55 -6.78 -5.93 -1.26
CA PHE A 55 -6.90 -6.86 -2.39
C PHE A 55 -5.84 -7.97 -2.34
N GLY A 56 -4.62 -7.65 -1.90
CA GLY A 56 -3.59 -8.67 -1.68
C GLY A 56 -3.98 -9.71 -0.64
N SER A 57 -4.75 -9.32 0.38
CA SER A 57 -5.25 -10.26 1.39
C SER A 57 -6.48 -11.05 0.96
N ILE A 58 -7.37 -10.47 0.15
CA ILE A 58 -8.61 -11.11 -0.31
C ILE A 58 -8.33 -12.08 -1.46
N LEU A 59 -7.41 -11.74 -2.37
CA LEU A 59 -7.18 -12.53 -3.58
C LEU A 59 -6.90 -14.01 -3.29
N PRO A 60 -6.06 -14.39 -2.30
CA PRO A 60 -5.86 -15.79 -1.95
C PRO A 60 -7.15 -16.58 -1.65
N PHE A 61 -8.19 -15.95 -1.08
CA PHE A 61 -9.47 -16.63 -0.84
C PHE A 61 -10.20 -16.99 -2.14
N ALA A 62 -9.98 -16.23 -3.21
CA ALA A 62 -10.65 -16.44 -4.49
C ALA A 62 -9.92 -17.44 -5.39
N ILE A 63 -8.58 -17.52 -5.30
CA ILE A 63 -7.76 -18.25 -6.28
C ILE A 63 -7.15 -19.54 -5.75
N PHE A 64 -7.11 -19.77 -4.44
CA PHE A 64 -6.61 -21.03 -3.90
C PHE A 64 -7.66 -22.14 -4.03
N SER A 65 -7.35 -23.14 -4.85
CA SER A 65 -8.03 -24.43 -4.91
C SER A 65 -7.02 -25.56 -4.72
N GLU A 66 -7.47 -26.73 -4.25
CA GLU A 66 -6.61 -27.86 -3.88
C GLU A 66 -5.67 -28.33 -5.02
N GLN A 67 -6.00 -28.04 -6.28
CA GLN A 67 -5.27 -28.57 -7.45
C GLN A 67 -4.11 -27.69 -7.94
N ASN A 68 -4.07 -26.38 -7.64
CA ASN A 68 -3.16 -25.43 -8.31
C ASN A 68 -2.48 -24.42 -7.38
N LEU A 69 -1.99 -24.89 -6.23
CA LEU A 69 -1.39 -24.04 -5.19
C LEU A 69 -0.20 -23.20 -5.67
N GLU A 70 0.67 -23.75 -6.52
CA GLU A 70 1.88 -23.05 -6.99
C GLU A 70 1.54 -21.88 -7.92
N ILE A 71 0.62 -22.10 -8.86
CA ILE A 71 0.16 -21.08 -9.81
C ILE A 71 -0.55 -19.96 -9.04
N ALA A 72 -1.37 -20.30 -8.04
CA ALA A 72 -2.05 -19.32 -7.19
C ALA A 72 -1.05 -18.43 -6.42
N TRP A 73 0.03 -19.00 -5.87
CA TRP A 73 1.08 -18.22 -5.23
C TRP A 73 1.82 -17.32 -6.22
N LEU A 74 2.20 -17.84 -7.39
CA LEU A 74 2.88 -17.08 -8.41
C LEU A 74 2.07 -15.86 -8.86
N LEU A 75 0.75 -16.02 -9.05
CA LEU A 75 -0.17 -14.92 -9.36
C LEU A 75 -0.18 -13.83 -8.28
N ASN A 76 -0.26 -14.21 -7.00
CA ASN A 76 -0.23 -13.25 -5.89
C ASN A 76 1.09 -12.47 -5.86
N PHE A 77 2.23 -13.14 -6.05
CA PHE A 77 3.54 -12.46 -6.03
C PHE A 77 3.69 -11.50 -7.20
N TRP A 78 3.28 -11.90 -8.40
CA TRP A 78 3.27 -11.00 -9.56
C TRP A 78 2.39 -9.78 -9.34
N LEU A 79 1.19 -9.96 -8.77
CA LEU A 79 0.29 -8.85 -8.52
C LEU A 79 0.91 -7.86 -7.53
N VAL A 80 1.43 -8.34 -6.38
CA VAL A 80 2.11 -7.48 -5.40
C VAL A 80 3.32 -6.78 -6.00
N CYS A 81 4.11 -7.50 -6.82
CA CYS A 81 5.27 -6.95 -7.51
C CYS A 81 4.87 -5.82 -8.47
N LEU A 82 3.95 -6.09 -9.40
CA LEU A 82 3.46 -5.10 -10.36
C LEU A 82 2.83 -3.91 -9.66
N TYR A 83 2.03 -4.15 -8.62
CA TYR A 83 1.47 -3.08 -7.80
C TYR A 83 2.59 -2.22 -7.23
N SER A 84 3.55 -2.80 -6.50
CA SER A 84 4.65 -2.04 -5.90
C SER A 84 5.47 -1.21 -6.92
N ILE A 85 5.70 -1.72 -8.14
CA ILE A 85 6.36 -0.98 -9.23
C ILE A 85 5.55 0.26 -9.62
N VAL A 86 4.24 0.12 -9.83
CA VAL A 86 3.37 1.27 -10.17
C VAL A 86 3.46 2.33 -9.09
N GLY A 87 3.45 1.92 -7.81
CA GLY A 87 3.62 2.83 -6.68
C GLY A 87 4.95 3.59 -6.73
N LEU A 88 6.05 2.87 -6.98
CA LEU A 88 7.40 3.45 -7.09
C LEU A 88 7.56 4.41 -8.27
N LEU A 89 6.85 4.18 -9.38
CA LEU A 89 6.92 5.06 -10.55
C LEU A 89 6.16 6.37 -10.33
N VAL A 90 5.07 6.34 -9.55
CA VAL A 90 4.14 7.47 -9.39
C VAL A 90 4.46 8.30 -8.15
N PHE A 91 4.49 7.70 -6.96
CA PHE A 91 4.49 8.44 -5.69
C PHE A 91 5.79 9.20 -5.41
N PRO A 92 6.99 8.62 -5.57
CA PRO A 92 8.24 9.34 -5.33
C PRO A 92 8.39 10.58 -6.22
N LYS A 93 8.07 10.45 -7.51
CA LYS A 93 8.12 11.58 -8.46
C LYS A 93 7.14 12.68 -8.07
N LYS A 94 5.90 12.31 -7.74
CA LYS A 94 4.86 13.27 -7.34
C LYS A 94 5.20 13.98 -6.03
N MET A 95 5.76 13.26 -5.04
CA MET A 95 6.19 13.84 -3.77
C MET A 95 7.35 14.84 -3.95
N LEU A 96 8.36 14.50 -4.76
CA LEU A 96 9.46 15.42 -5.08
C LEU A 96 8.97 16.65 -5.85
N SER A 97 8.00 16.49 -6.74
CA SER A 97 7.37 17.61 -7.43
C SER A 97 6.67 18.55 -6.44
N LEU A 98 5.81 18.04 -5.57
CA LEU A 98 5.11 18.86 -4.56
C LEU A 98 6.07 19.59 -3.63
N ARG A 99 7.19 18.95 -3.27
CA ARG A 99 8.25 19.58 -2.50
C ARG A 99 8.87 20.78 -3.23
N LYS A 100 9.14 20.66 -4.54
CA LYS A 100 9.66 21.77 -5.36
C LYS A 100 8.68 22.94 -5.48
N HIS A 101 7.38 22.67 -5.40
CA HIS A 101 6.31 23.69 -5.45
C HIS A 101 6.06 24.38 -4.09
N GLY A 102 6.97 24.26 -3.13
CA GLY A 102 6.91 25.00 -1.85
C GLY A 102 6.37 24.20 -0.65
N HIS A 103 5.91 22.96 -0.84
CA HIS A 103 5.35 22.13 0.25
C HIS A 103 6.42 21.33 1.03
N VAL A 104 7.59 21.93 1.29
CA VAL A 104 8.75 21.24 1.90
C VAL A 104 8.44 20.76 3.32
N GLU A 105 7.72 21.56 4.10
CA GLU A 105 7.37 21.25 5.50
C GLU A 105 6.38 20.08 5.60
N ILE A 106 5.44 19.99 4.66
CA ILE A 106 4.44 18.92 4.58
C ILE A 106 5.07 17.60 4.09
N PHE A 107 6.11 17.68 3.26
CA PHE A 107 6.79 16.53 2.68
C PHE A 107 8.29 16.49 3.06
N PRO A 108 8.62 16.22 4.34
CA PRO A 108 10.00 16.11 4.78
C PRO A 108 10.68 14.89 4.17
N LEU A 109 12.02 14.95 3.99
CA LEU A 109 12.78 13.86 3.37
C LEU A 109 12.63 12.54 4.12
N LYS A 110 12.49 12.58 5.44
CA LYS A 110 12.27 11.39 6.27
C LYS A 110 11.04 10.60 5.81
N VAL A 111 9.94 11.28 5.47
CA VAL A 111 8.72 10.62 4.98
C VAL A 111 8.95 10.10 3.56
N TYR A 112 9.65 10.86 2.71
CA TYR A 112 9.96 10.43 1.35
C TYR A 112 10.71 9.10 1.36
N PHE A 113 11.76 9.00 2.17
CA PHE A 113 12.55 7.77 2.30
C PHE A 113 11.75 6.64 2.94
N PHE A 114 10.90 6.93 3.93
CA PHE A 114 10.04 5.93 4.55
C PHE A 114 9.04 5.33 3.55
N GLN A 115 8.29 6.17 2.84
CA GLN A 115 7.24 5.75 1.91
C GLN A 115 7.83 5.03 0.68
N THR A 116 8.88 5.61 0.10
CA THR A 116 9.58 4.99 -1.04
C THR A 116 10.28 3.71 -0.60
N GLY A 117 10.93 3.71 0.57
CA GLY A 117 11.64 2.57 1.12
C GLY A 117 10.74 1.36 1.35
N ILE A 118 9.53 1.56 1.89
CA ILE A 118 8.55 0.48 2.04
C ILE A 118 8.18 -0.12 0.67
N LEU A 119 7.82 0.71 -0.31
CA LEU A 119 7.46 0.22 -1.64
C LEU A 119 8.63 -0.51 -2.32
N SER A 120 9.85 0.01 -2.19
CA SER A 120 11.06 -0.62 -2.71
C SER A 120 11.32 -1.97 -2.04
N PHE A 121 11.13 -2.07 -0.73
CA PHE A 121 11.31 -3.31 0.00
C PHE A 121 10.27 -4.36 -0.39
N ILE A 122 9.00 -3.97 -0.55
CA ILE A 122 7.94 -4.86 -1.06
C ILE A 122 8.28 -5.34 -2.47
N PHE A 123 8.73 -4.44 -3.35
CA PHE A 123 9.14 -4.79 -4.72
C PHE A 123 10.28 -5.82 -4.73
N ILE A 124 11.32 -5.61 -3.93
CA ILE A 124 12.45 -6.53 -3.83
C ILE A 124 12.01 -7.88 -3.28
N LEU A 125 11.24 -7.91 -2.18
CA LEU A 125 10.75 -9.15 -1.60
C LEU A 125 9.87 -9.94 -2.58
N SER A 126 8.93 -9.26 -3.24
CA SER A 126 8.04 -9.91 -4.21
C SER A 126 8.78 -10.39 -5.47
N GLY A 127 9.76 -9.64 -5.96
CA GLY A 127 10.66 -10.10 -7.03
C GLY A 127 11.46 -11.34 -6.63
N LEU A 128 12.02 -11.35 -5.42
CA LEU A 128 12.77 -12.50 -4.89
C LEU A 128 11.86 -13.73 -4.72
N MET A 129 10.61 -13.55 -4.29
CA MET A 129 9.61 -14.62 -4.20
C MET A 129 9.30 -15.24 -5.57
N ILE A 130 9.21 -14.42 -6.63
CA ILE A 130 8.97 -14.90 -8.01
C ILE A 130 10.17 -15.72 -8.51
N THR A 131 11.40 -15.27 -8.23
CA THR A 131 12.63 -15.95 -8.67
C THR A 131 12.96 -17.24 -7.90
N GLY A 132 12.21 -17.57 -6.85
CA GLY A 132 12.37 -18.81 -6.09
C GLY A 132 13.55 -18.82 -5.09
N TYR A 133 14.21 -17.68 -4.84
CA TYR A 133 15.33 -17.60 -3.89
C TYR A 133 14.92 -17.64 -2.41
N LEU A 134 13.63 -17.44 -2.11
CA LEU A 134 13.13 -17.30 -0.74
C LEU A 134 12.38 -18.55 -0.27
N THR A 135 12.69 -18.99 0.95
CA THR A 135 11.92 -20.01 1.69
C THR A 135 10.81 -19.35 2.51
N ASN A 136 9.71 -20.07 2.79
CA ASN A 136 8.55 -19.58 3.56
C ASN A 136 7.74 -18.46 2.90
N LEU A 137 7.31 -18.70 1.67
CA LEU A 137 6.60 -17.73 0.82
C LEU A 137 5.33 -17.14 1.48
N THR A 138 4.54 -17.96 2.18
CA THR A 138 3.32 -17.51 2.87
C THR A 138 3.61 -16.38 3.87
N ASN A 139 4.66 -16.53 4.68
CA ASN A 139 4.99 -15.55 5.72
C ASN A 139 5.56 -14.27 5.12
N ILE A 140 6.40 -14.39 4.09
CA ILE A 140 7.00 -13.24 3.41
C ILE A 140 5.92 -12.44 2.66
N TYR A 141 4.95 -13.13 2.08
CA TYR A 141 3.78 -12.48 1.48
C TYR A 141 2.98 -11.68 2.51
N ILE A 142 2.69 -12.26 3.67
CA ILE A 142 2.01 -11.57 4.78
C ILE A 142 2.82 -10.34 5.23
N VAL A 143 4.14 -10.45 5.33
CA VAL A 143 5.01 -9.30 5.64
C VAL A 143 4.85 -8.19 4.61
N CYS A 144 4.78 -8.50 3.31
CA CYS A 144 4.53 -7.50 2.27
C CYS A 144 3.19 -6.77 2.48
N LEU A 145 2.14 -7.50 2.84
CA LEU A 145 0.82 -6.90 3.11
C LEU A 145 0.82 -6.05 4.38
N ILE A 146 1.50 -6.50 5.45
CA ILE A 146 1.68 -5.71 6.67
C ILE A 146 2.44 -4.42 6.38
N LEU A 147 3.43 -4.45 5.48
CA LEU A 147 4.16 -3.26 5.09
C LEU A 147 3.27 -2.25 4.33
N PHE A 148 2.40 -2.72 3.43
CA PHE A 148 1.37 -1.86 2.85
C PHE A 148 0.44 -1.26 3.91
N LEU A 149 0.06 -2.05 4.92
CA LEU A 149 -0.80 -1.59 6.02
C LEU A 149 -0.10 -0.56 6.93
N LEU A 150 1.19 -0.75 7.20
CA LEU A 150 2.01 0.20 7.92
C LEU A 150 2.11 1.52 7.14
N GLN A 151 2.35 1.41 5.83
CA GLN A 151 2.44 2.56 4.95
C GLN A 151 1.14 3.38 4.94
N SER A 152 -0.01 2.69 4.83
CA SER A 152 -1.33 3.31 4.81
C SER A 152 -1.67 3.93 6.16
N SER A 153 -1.33 3.26 7.28
CA SER A 153 -1.54 3.78 8.63
C SER A 153 -0.74 5.05 8.90
N VAL A 154 0.52 5.12 8.45
CA VAL A 154 1.31 6.36 8.54
C VAL A 154 0.74 7.45 7.65
N ALA A 155 0.34 7.11 6.41
CA ALA A 155 -0.30 8.08 5.52
C ALA A 155 -1.59 8.65 6.14
N PHE A 156 -2.42 7.79 6.74
CA PHE A 156 -3.65 8.11 7.46
C PHE A 156 -3.41 9.11 8.58
N ILE A 157 -2.52 8.76 9.52
CA ILE A 157 -2.20 9.60 10.69
C ILE A 157 -1.76 10.98 10.21
N ARG A 158 -0.88 11.01 9.19
CA ARG A 158 -0.43 12.28 8.66
C ARG A 158 -1.62 13.06 8.11
N THR A 159 -2.44 12.48 7.22
CA THR A 159 -3.59 13.16 6.61
C THR A 159 -4.53 13.77 7.66
N MET A 160 -4.72 13.08 8.80
CA MET A 160 -5.57 13.58 9.88
C MET A 160 -4.95 14.69 10.73
N PHE A 161 -3.67 14.56 11.08
CA PHE A 161 -3.08 15.39 12.14
C PHE A 161 -2.13 16.48 11.64
N VAL A 162 -1.55 16.34 10.45
CA VAL A 162 -0.65 17.35 9.89
C VAL A 162 -1.46 18.23 8.93
N ARG A 163 -1.80 19.43 9.41
CA ARG A 163 -2.51 20.44 8.62
C ARG A 163 -1.58 21.09 7.61
N VAL A 164 -2.13 21.39 6.43
CA VAL A 164 -1.56 22.30 5.45
C VAL A 164 -1.92 23.69 5.95
N ASN A 165 -0.93 24.45 6.44
CA ASN A 165 -1.10 25.88 6.76
C ASN A 165 -1.04 26.71 5.48
#